data_AF-A0A967F2W1-F1
#
_entry.id   AF-A0A967F2W1-F1
#
_cell.length_a   1.000
_cell.length_b   1.000
_cell.length_c   1.000
_cell.angle_alpha   90.00
_cell.angle_beta   90.00
_cell.angle_gamma   90.00
#
_symmetry.space_group_name_H-M   'P 1'
#
loop_
_entity.id
_entity.type
_entity.pdbx_description
1 polymer ?
#
loop_
_entity_poly.entity_id
_entity_poly.type
_entity_poly.pdbx_seq_one_letter_code
_entity_poly.pdbx_strand_id
1 'polypeptide(L)'
;MTEAISAIPLTPLAIFSCAFAGLWIAVRTSARNRQSKTRYWFVEAYRVWRTRRRKAAGGGEAHVALAGMPPRSIRTTISAAGRIPTLLFYFPVLLHCLRLALRHGGFTLPSVANPNIVCGGFRGESKMSYLSQIPPHQQHWVAPSLRLVATPARKGASGGRHLEQEIAQAGLRFPLVVKPDIGSQGYGVRLLRSPAALDDYLDHFPSGEGFILQRYIDWEGEAGVHYLRKPGEARGRIFSLGFRCFPHVLGDGRSRLCTLIEADPRTRRMARRHCRAVAAQLQRVPAKGEMVRLSLLGGVRTGGLYYDGSAYVTAALVARFDEIARAMPDFHFGRFDVRFKSVEALGRGEDFQIMEVNGASAEAIHIWDPEHSIAETYRVLFEQFRLLYEIGAQNRDRGYRPIGLGGYLALQWKESRLLRRYPESG
;
A
#
# COMPACT_ATOMS: atom_id res chain seq x y z
N MET A 1 -13.27 -16.38 16.90
CA MET A 1 -13.03 -14.96 16.55
C MET A 1 -11.57 -14.57 16.79
N THR A 2 -10.63 -15.31 16.19
CA THR A 2 -9.20 -15.01 16.21
C THR A 2 -8.83 -14.59 14.79
N GLU A 3 -9.20 -13.36 14.43
CA GLU A 3 -8.66 -12.74 13.23
C GLU A 3 -7.17 -12.55 13.46
N ALA A 4 -6.37 -13.27 12.65
CA ALA A 4 -4.95 -13.02 12.56
C ALA A 4 -4.79 -11.53 12.25
N ILE A 5 -4.20 -10.79 13.19
CA ILE A 5 -3.80 -9.40 13.05
C ILE A 5 -3.11 -9.27 11.70
N SER A 6 -3.86 -8.82 10.70
CA SER A 6 -3.32 -8.57 9.37
C SER A 6 -2.33 -7.45 9.55
N ALA A 7 -1.08 -7.79 9.36
CA ALA A 7 0.02 -6.86 9.45
C ALA A 7 -0.29 -5.61 8.64
N ILE A 8 -0.60 -4.53 9.37
CA ILE A 8 -0.24 -3.20 8.94
C ILE A 8 1.22 -3.31 8.48
N PRO A 9 1.68 -2.64 7.41
CA PRO A 9 3.10 -2.31 7.31
C PRO A 9 3.38 -1.46 8.53
N LEU A 10 3.66 -2.14 9.64
CA LEU A 10 4.03 -1.54 10.89
C LEU A 10 5.43 -1.06 10.59
N THR A 11 5.54 0.20 10.19
CA THR A 11 6.82 0.88 10.23
C THR A 11 7.43 0.65 11.62
N PRO A 12 8.75 0.55 11.75
CA PRO A 12 9.43 0.43 13.04
C PRO A 12 8.86 1.32 14.15
N LEU A 13 8.44 2.55 13.82
CA LEU A 13 7.79 3.47 14.74
C LEU A 13 6.34 3.07 15.09
N ALA A 14 5.56 2.48 14.19
CA ALA A 14 4.27 1.88 14.52
C ALA A 14 4.42 0.58 15.33
N ILE A 15 5.47 -0.22 15.09
CA ILE A 15 5.87 -1.33 15.97
C ILE A 15 6.23 -0.78 17.34
N PHE A 16 6.96 0.34 17.41
CA PHE A 16 7.28 1.02 18.66
C PHE A 16 6.03 1.50 19.40
N SER A 17 5.07 2.13 18.71
CA SER A 17 3.77 2.54 19.30
C SER A 17 2.95 1.36 19.78
N CYS A 18 2.87 0.28 19.01
CA CYS A 18 2.14 -0.93 19.39
C CYS A 18 2.86 -1.72 20.50
N ALA A 19 4.19 -1.74 20.51
CA ALA A 19 4.99 -2.35 21.56
C ALA A 19 4.86 -1.56 22.86
N PHE A 20 4.87 -0.23 22.83
CA PHE A 20 4.63 0.60 24.02
C PHE A 20 3.18 0.53 24.49
N ALA A 21 2.18 0.54 23.60
CA ALA A 21 0.78 0.36 23.99
C ALA A 21 0.52 -1.04 24.58
N GLY A 22 1.15 -2.08 24.01
CA GLY A 22 1.15 -3.43 24.55
C GLY A 22 1.88 -3.55 25.89
N LEU A 23 3.00 -2.85 26.06
CA LEU A 23 3.74 -2.77 27.31
C LEU A 23 2.96 -1.97 28.37
N TRP A 24 2.23 -0.92 27.98
CA TRP A 24 1.43 -0.08 28.88
C TRP A 24 0.15 -0.80 29.35
N ILE A 25 -0.51 -1.55 28.45
CA ILE A 25 -1.61 -2.47 28.81
C ILE A 25 -1.07 -3.61 29.68
N ALA A 26 0.10 -4.17 29.38
CA ALA A 26 0.73 -5.19 30.20
C ALA A 26 1.14 -4.65 31.59
N VAL A 27 1.63 -3.41 31.70
CA VAL A 27 1.97 -2.78 32.99
C VAL A 27 0.73 -2.47 33.82
N ARG A 28 -0.41 -2.12 33.20
CA ARG A 28 -1.70 -1.96 33.92
C ARG A 28 -2.38 -3.28 34.29
N THR A 29 -2.13 -4.36 33.54
CA THR A 29 -2.70 -5.69 33.80
C THR A 29 -1.76 -6.62 34.58
N SER A 30 -0.49 -6.24 34.78
CA SER A 30 0.51 -7.02 35.53
C SER A 30 0.62 -6.61 37.00
N ALA A 31 -0.52 -6.31 37.63
CA ALA A 31 -0.64 -6.40 39.09
C ALA A 31 -1.06 -7.82 39.57
N ARG A 32 -1.37 -8.75 38.66
CA ARG A 32 -1.62 -10.16 38.99
C ARG A 32 -1.00 -11.09 37.94
N ASN A 33 -0.23 -12.07 38.42
CA ASN A 33 0.49 -13.13 37.68
C ASN A 33 1.76 -12.76 36.90
N ARG A 34 2.90 -12.81 37.62
CA ARG A 34 4.24 -13.02 37.07
C ARG A 34 4.47 -14.52 36.84
N GLN A 35 4.38 -14.99 35.59
CA GLN A 35 5.21 -16.09 35.07
C GLN A 35 5.11 -16.21 33.52
N SER A 36 6.28 -16.11 32.88
CA SER A 36 6.72 -16.70 31.59
C SER A 36 5.98 -16.53 30.24
N LYS A 37 5.08 -15.55 30.05
CA LYS A 37 4.43 -15.38 28.72
C LYS A 37 5.40 -15.15 27.54
N THR A 38 6.51 -14.42 27.70
CA THR A 38 7.43 -14.06 26.59
C THR A 38 8.16 -15.24 25.93
N ARG A 39 8.45 -16.34 26.65
CA ARG A 39 9.12 -17.53 26.08
C ARG A 39 8.19 -18.37 25.19
N TYR A 40 6.88 -18.36 25.44
CA TYR A 40 5.92 -19.15 24.69
C TYR A 40 5.70 -18.62 23.26
N TRP A 41 5.78 -17.31 23.08
CA TRP A 41 5.50 -16.64 21.80
C TRP A 41 6.58 -16.88 20.74
N PHE A 42 7.86 -16.80 21.11
CA PHE A 42 8.97 -17.03 20.17
C PHE A 42 9.01 -18.47 19.67
N VAL A 43 8.78 -19.43 20.56
CA VAL A 43 8.76 -20.86 20.23
C VAL A 43 7.61 -21.17 19.28
N GLU A 44 6.42 -20.59 19.50
CA GLU A 44 5.26 -20.87 18.66
C GLU A 44 5.34 -20.17 17.29
N ALA A 45 5.85 -18.94 17.23
CA ALA A 45 6.14 -18.26 15.96
C ALA A 45 7.19 -19.02 15.13
N TYR A 46 8.23 -19.54 15.79
CA TYR A 46 9.26 -20.39 15.16
C TYR A 46 8.68 -21.74 14.69
N ARG A 47 7.81 -22.38 15.48
CA ARG A 47 7.14 -23.64 15.12
C ARG A 47 6.23 -23.48 13.90
N VAL A 48 5.46 -22.39 13.82
CA VAL A 48 4.65 -22.00 12.65
C VAL A 48 5.54 -21.71 11.43
N TRP A 49 6.69 -21.07 11.61
CA TRP A 49 7.64 -20.83 10.53
C TRP A 49 8.24 -22.15 9.99
N ARG A 50 8.61 -23.09 10.86
CA ARG A 50 9.18 -24.39 10.46
C ARG A 50 8.20 -25.25 9.67
N THR A 51 6.92 -25.24 10.03
CA THR A 51 5.86 -25.94 9.29
C THR A 51 5.56 -25.29 7.95
N ARG A 52 5.64 -23.96 7.84
CA ARG A 52 5.54 -23.23 6.55
C ARG A 52 6.66 -23.56 5.58
N ARG A 53 7.89 -23.81 6.06
CA ARG A 53 9.05 -24.16 5.21
C ARG A 53 8.91 -25.55 4.57
N ARG A 54 8.31 -26.53 5.25
CA ARG A 54 8.18 -27.91 4.75
C ARG A 54 7.11 -28.11 3.68
N LYS A 55 6.11 -27.23 3.56
CA LYS A 55 4.98 -27.37 2.61
C LYS A 55 5.18 -26.69 1.24
N ALA A 56 6.31 -26.03 1.01
CA ALA A 56 6.55 -25.20 -0.19
C ALA A 56 7.56 -25.80 -1.19
N ALA A 57 7.99 -27.05 -1.00
CA ALA A 57 8.89 -27.74 -1.91
C ALA A 57 8.06 -28.40 -3.03
N GLY A 58 7.66 -27.60 -4.01
CA GLY A 58 6.89 -28.04 -5.17
C GLY A 58 6.32 -26.84 -5.91
N GLY A 59 7.16 -26.13 -6.66
CA GLY A 59 6.75 -25.01 -7.50
C GLY A 59 7.03 -25.34 -8.96
N GLY A 60 5.99 -25.58 -9.75
CA GLY A 60 6.10 -25.54 -11.21
C GLY A 60 6.28 -24.09 -11.66
N GLU A 61 6.98 -23.87 -12.78
CA GLU A 61 7.08 -22.55 -13.40
C GLU A 61 5.72 -22.12 -13.96
N ALA A 62 5.24 -20.95 -13.53
CA ALA A 62 4.02 -20.34 -14.03
C ALA A 62 4.36 -19.09 -14.85
N HIS A 63 3.83 -18.97 -16.07
CA HIS A 63 3.98 -17.76 -16.87
C HIS A 63 2.81 -16.81 -16.59
N VAL A 64 3.12 -15.61 -16.12
CA VAL A 64 2.17 -14.53 -15.88
C VAL A 64 2.37 -13.48 -16.95
N ALA A 65 1.35 -13.31 -17.80
CA ALA A 65 1.27 -12.23 -18.78
C ALA A 65 -0.03 -11.46 -18.55
N LEU A 66 0.09 -10.22 -18.10
CA LEU A 66 -1.02 -9.26 -17.99
C LEU A 66 -0.84 -8.23 -19.10
N ALA A 67 -1.94 -7.75 -19.68
CA ALA A 67 -1.87 -6.72 -20.71
C ALA A 67 -1.08 -5.50 -20.21
N GLY A 68 -0.09 -5.07 -20.99
CA GLY A 68 0.78 -3.93 -20.65
C GLY A 68 1.86 -4.21 -19.60
N MET A 69 1.84 -5.35 -18.90
CA MET A 69 2.89 -5.74 -17.95
C MET A 69 3.96 -6.60 -18.64
N PRO A 70 5.21 -6.58 -18.18
CA PRO A 70 6.22 -7.46 -18.75
C PRO A 70 5.88 -8.94 -18.46
N PRO A 71 6.08 -9.84 -19.44
CA PRO A 71 5.89 -11.26 -19.21
C PRO A 71 6.91 -11.78 -18.20
N ARG A 72 6.47 -12.65 -17.29
CA ARG A 72 7.38 -13.23 -16.29
C ARG A 72 7.07 -14.68 -15.97
N SER A 73 8.11 -15.52 -15.94
CA SER A 73 8.07 -16.86 -15.36
C SER A 73 8.26 -16.77 -13.85
N ILE A 74 7.43 -17.45 -13.08
CA ILE A 74 7.45 -17.42 -11.63
C ILE A 74 7.74 -18.83 -11.11
N ARG A 75 8.82 -18.95 -10.34
CA ARG A 75 9.19 -20.21 -9.67
C ARG A 75 8.43 -20.44 -8.37
N THR A 76 8.05 -19.37 -7.67
CA THR A 76 7.32 -19.45 -6.39
C THR A 76 6.26 -18.35 -6.28
N THR A 77 5.11 -18.65 -5.69
CA THR A 77 4.01 -17.69 -5.54
C THR A 77 4.03 -16.94 -4.21
N ILE A 78 5.05 -17.13 -3.36
CA ILE A 78 5.20 -16.46 -2.06
C ILE A 78 6.67 -16.15 -1.78
N SER A 79 6.99 -14.87 -1.55
CA SER A 79 8.36 -14.43 -1.22
C SER A 79 8.90 -14.98 0.09
N ALA A 80 10.24 -14.98 0.20
CA ALA A 80 10.94 -15.35 1.42
C ALA A 80 10.49 -14.47 2.60
N ALA A 81 10.41 -13.16 2.36
CA ALA A 81 9.87 -12.19 3.30
C ALA A 81 8.42 -12.53 3.71
N GLY A 82 7.53 -12.82 2.75
CA GLY A 82 6.12 -13.13 3.01
C GLY A 82 5.88 -14.41 3.81
N ARG A 83 6.88 -15.29 3.93
CA ARG A 83 6.81 -16.51 4.75
C ARG A 83 7.08 -16.24 6.23
N ILE A 84 7.82 -15.17 6.54
CA ILE A 84 8.23 -14.81 7.90
C ILE A 84 7.07 -14.09 8.61
N PRO A 85 6.76 -14.45 9.87
CA PRO A 85 5.81 -13.67 10.67
C PRO A 85 6.23 -12.20 10.76
N THR A 86 5.29 -11.28 10.55
CA THR A 86 5.53 -9.83 10.45
C THR A 86 6.39 -9.26 11.57
N LEU A 87 6.13 -9.62 12.83
CA LEU A 87 6.91 -9.10 13.95
C LEU A 87 8.39 -9.52 13.89
N LEU A 88 8.67 -10.76 13.47
CA LEU A 88 10.04 -11.25 13.30
C LEU A 88 10.71 -10.61 12.08
N PHE A 89 9.96 -10.40 11.00
CA PHE A 89 10.47 -9.74 9.80
C PHE A 89 10.88 -8.29 10.06
N TYR A 90 10.09 -7.51 10.79
CA TYR A 90 10.43 -6.11 11.02
C TYR A 90 11.32 -5.85 12.24
N PHE A 91 11.64 -6.86 13.06
CA PHE A 91 12.50 -6.68 14.24
C PHE A 91 13.91 -6.15 13.90
N PRO A 92 14.64 -6.68 12.89
CA PRO A 92 15.92 -6.11 12.49
C PRO A 92 15.80 -4.67 11.97
N VAL A 93 14.73 -4.37 11.24
CA VAL A 93 14.43 -3.02 10.74
C VAL A 93 14.20 -2.05 11.90
N LEU A 94 13.54 -2.51 12.96
CA LEU A 94 13.36 -1.74 14.19
C LEU A 94 14.70 -1.37 14.83
N LEU A 95 15.59 -2.34 15.05
CA LEU A 95 16.91 -2.08 15.62
C LEU A 95 17.72 -1.09 14.78
N HIS A 96 17.67 -1.23 13.46
CA HIS A 96 18.33 -0.28 12.55
C HIS A 96 17.76 1.13 12.66
N CYS A 97 16.43 1.29 12.72
CA CYS A 97 15.80 2.58 12.93
C CYS A 97 16.13 3.21 14.28
N LEU A 98 16.21 2.43 15.36
CA LEU A 98 16.64 2.93 16.67
C LEU A 98 18.08 3.46 16.61
N ARG A 99 18.99 2.72 15.94
CA ARG A 99 20.36 3.16 15.72
C ARG A 99 20.44 4.46 14.92
N LEU A 100 19.63 4.61 13.88
CA LEU A 100 19.55 5.85 13.10
C LEU A 100 18.95 7.01 13.91
N ALA A 101 17.92 6.76 14.71
CA ALA A 101 17.33 7.76 15.60
C ALA A 101 18.34 8.30 16.61
N LEU A 102 19.18 7.43 17.17
CA LEU A 102 20.29 7.83 18.05
C LEU A 102 21.35 8.63 17.28
N ARG A 103 21.77 8.14 16.11
CA ARG A 103 22.78 8.80 15.27
C ARG A 103 22.38 10.21 14.84
N HIS A 104 21.11 10.40 14.45
CA HIS A 104 20.62 11.68 13.93
C HIS A 104 19.89 12.52 14.99
N GLY A 105 19.78 12.05 16.24
CA GLY A 105 19.20 12.80 17.34
C GLY A 105 17.69 13.05 17.22
N GLY A 106 16.90 12.01 16.90
CA GLY A 106 15.43 12.14 16.92
C GLY A 106 14.68 10.94 16.33
N PHE A 107 13.78 10.34 17.12
CA PHE A 107 12.92 9.23 16.67
C PHE A 107 11.91 9.62 15.59
N THR A 108 11.38 10.83 15.68
CA THR A 108 10.39 11.34 14.73
C THR A 108 11.02 12.09 13.56
N LEU A 109 12.35 12.07 13.40
CA LEU A 109 13.05 12.78 12.32
C LEU A 109 12.53 12.46 10.91
N PRO A 110 12.11 11.22 10.58
CA PRO A 110 11.45 10.93 9.31
C PRO A 110 10.19 11.78 9.00
N SER A 111 9.55 12.38 10.02
CA SER A 111 8.36 13.21 9.85
C SER A 111 8.60 14.54 9.13
N VAL A 112 9.86 14.93 8.91
CA VAL A 112 10.24 16.10 8.08
C VAL A 112 10.89 15.70 6.76
N ALA A 113 10.76 14.44 6.33
CA ALA A 113 11.27 14.02 5.03
C ALA A 113 10.61 14.81 3.89
N ASN A 114 9.31 15.10 4.00
CA ASN A 114 8.57 15.98 3.10
C ASN A 114 7.91 17.09 3.94
N PRO A 115 8.57 18.24 4.16
CA PRO A 115 8.13 19.24 5.13
C PRO A 115 6.73 19.82 4.91
N ASN A 116 6.28 19.93 3.66
CA ASN A 116 4.94 20.44 3.32
C ASN A 116 3.85 19.36 3.37
N ILE A 117 4.13 18.21 4.00
CA ILE A 117 3.16 17.14 4.22
C ILE A 117 3.05 16.85 5.71
N VAL A 118 1.81 16.63 6.16
CA VAL A 118 1.50 16.17 7.52
C VAL A 118 2.36 14.96 7.88
N CYS A 119 3.18 15.12 8.93
CA CYS A 119 4.10 14.09 9.41
C CYS A 119 5.02 13.52 8.30
N GLY A 120 5.35 14.29 7.27
CA GLY A 120 6.19 13.85 6.15
C GLY A 120 5.60 12.72 5.32
N GLY A 121 4.31 12.42 5.49
CA GLY A 121 3.64 11.23 4.93
C GLY A 121 3.89 9.95 5.69
N PHE A 122 4.25 10.05 6.97
CA PHE A 122 4.44 8.87 7.80
C PHE A 122 3.11 8.35 8.38
N ARG A 123 2.19 9.26 8.76
CA ARG A 123 0.88 8.94 9.33
C ARG A 123 -0.12 10.09 9.22
N GLY A 124 -1.40 9.73 9.06
CA GLY A 124 -2.54 10.64 9.24
C GLY A 124 -2.73 11.67 8.13
N GLU A 125 -2.03 11.51 7.01
CA GLU A 125 -2.09 12.38 5.85
C GLU A 125 -3.37 12.16 5.03
N SER A 126 -3.84 13.24 4.41
CA SER A 126 -4.85 13.19 3.35
C SER A 126 -4.17 12.75 2.05
N LYS A 127 -4.74 11.75 1.37
CA LYS A 127 -4.27 11.33 0.03
C LYS A 127 -4.39 12.46 -0.98
N MET A 128 -5.46 13.25 -0.88
CA MET A 128 -5.66 14.37 -1.79
C MET A 128 -4.59 15.46 -1.60
N SER A 129 -4.06 15.64 -0.39
CA SER A 129 -3.03 16.64 -0.08
C SER A 129 -1.82 16.55 -1.03
N TYR A 130 -1.35 15.34 -1.33
CA TYR A 130 -0.27 15.16 -2.31
C TYR A 130 -0.70 15.46 -3.74
N LEU A 131 -1.84 14.93 -4.15
CA LEU A 131 -2.32 15.09 -5.54
C LEU A 131 -2.59 16.56 -5.86
N SER A 132 -3.03 17.35 -4.88
CA SER A 132 -3.20 18.81 -5.02
C SER A 132 -1.89 19.60 -5.07
N GLN A 133 -0.77 19.02 -4.63
CA GLN A 133 0.55 19.66 -4.74
C GLN A 133 1.17 19.52 -6.13
N ILE A 134 0.66 18.60 -6.96
CA ILE A 134 1.04 18.53 -8.37
C ILE A 134 0.37 19.72 -9.09
N PRO A 135 1.15 20.62 -9.71
CA PRO A 135 0.60 21.86 -10.25
C PRO A 135 -0.30 21.62 -11.46
N PRO A 136 -1.20 22.57 -11.79
CA PRO A 136 -2.19 22.42 -12.87
C PRO A 136 -1.61 21.96 -14.22
N HIS A 137 -0.43 22.45 -14.61
CA HIS A 137 0.22 22.07 -15.87
C HIS A 137 0.65 20.60 -15.94
N GLN A 138 0.75 19.90 -14.80
CA GLN A 138 1.07 18.47 -14.69
C GLN A 138 -0.13 17.61 -14.24
N GLN A 139 -1.31 18.19 -14.01
CA GLN A 139 -2.48 17.43 -13.56
C GLN A 139 -2.96 16.38 -14.57
N HIS A 140 -2.55 16.47 -15.84
CA HIS A 140 -2.81 15.43 -16.82
C HIS A 140 -2.17 14.07 -16.46
N TRP A 141 -1.13 14.05 -15.63
CA TRP A 141 -0.54 12.83 -15.08
C TRP A 141 -1.34 12.24 -13.93
N VAL A 142 -2.25 12.97 -13.31
CA VAL A 142 -2.98 12.53 -12.12
C VAL A 142 -4.35 12.02 -12.53
N ALA A 143 -4.77 10.91 -11.92
CA ALA A 143 -6.12 10.42 -12.10
C ALA A 143 -7.14 11.48 -11.62
N PRO A 144 -8.08 11.94 -12.47
CA PRO A 144 -9.10 12.91 -12.07
C PRO A 144 -9.80 12.47 -10.79
N SER A 145 -9.83 13.38 -9.81
CA SER A 145 -10.26 13.07 -8.45
C SER A 145 -11.05 14.24 -7.86
N LEU A 146 -12.10 13.92 -7.11
CA LEU A 146 -12.94 14.85 -6.38
C LEU A 146 -12.93 14.44 -4.90
N ARG A 147 -12.50 15.35 -4.03
CA ARG A 147 -12.55 15.14 -2.57
C ARG A 147 -13.81 15.76 -2.00
N LEU A 148 -14.51 15.00 -1.19
CA LEU A 148 -15.76 15.39 -0.54
C LEU A 148 -15.72 15.02 0.95
N VAL A 149 -16.67 15.53 1.71
CA VAL A 149 -16.86 15.18 3.13
C VAL A 149 -18.22 14.51 3.27
N ALA A 150 -18.26 13.35 3.93
CA ALA A 150 -19.52 12.67 4.19
C ALA A 150 -20.33 13.45 5.23
N THR A 151 -21.54 13.85 4.88
CA THR A 151 -22.47 14.56 5.78
C THR A 151 -23.86 13.95 5.66
N PRO A 152 -24.74 14.10 6.68
CA PRO A 152 -26.12 13.61 6.59
C PRO A 152 -26.89 14.22 5.42
N ALA A 153 -26.61 15.48 5.07
CA ALA A 153 -27.23 16.19 3.96
C ALA A 153 -26.90 15.58 2.58
N ARG A 154 -25.82 14.79 2.48
CA ARG A 154 -25.41 14.10 1.25
C ARG A 154 -26.04 12.71 1.11
N LYS A 155 -26.84 12.27 2.08
CA LYS A 155 -27.54 10.99 2.06
C LYS A 155 -28.97 11.13 1.53
N GLY A 156 -29.52 10.04 1.01
CA GLY A 156 -30.88 9.99 0.48
C GLY A 156 -31.04 10.71 -0.87
N ALA A 157 -32.24 10.65 -1.44
CA ALA A 157 -32.50 11.03 -2.83
C ALA A 157 -32.11 12.48 -3.20
N SER A 158 -32.27 13.43 -2.27
CA SER A 158 -31.88 14.83 -2.52
C SER A 158 -30.36 15.02 -2.51
N GLY A 159 -29.68 14.43 -1.51
CA GLY A 159 -28.23 14.46 -1.38
C GLY A 159 -27.52 13.74 -2.54
N GLY A 160 -28.06 12.59 -2.98
CA GLY A 160 -27.57 11.84 -4.13
C GLY A 160 -27.59 12.64 -5.42
N ARG A 161 -28.69 13.38 -5.70
CA ARG A 161 -28.77 14.26 -6.88
C ARG A 161 -27.74 15.39 -6.86
N HIS A 162 -27.53 16.02 -5.72
CA HIS A 162 -26.50 17.06 -5.59
C HIS A 162 -25.10 16.48 -5.81
N LEU A 163 -24.84 15.29 -5.27
CA LEU A 163 -23.58 14.59 -5.43
C LEU A 163 -23.32 14.19 -6.90
N GLU A 164 -24.34 13.74 -7.63
CA GLU A 164 -24.24 13.48 -9.08
C GLU A 164 -23.90 14.75 -9.87
N GLN A 165 -24.45 15.90 -9.50
CA GLN A 165 -24.10 17.19 -10.11
C GLN A 165 -22.65 17.58 -9.84
N GLU A 166 -22.18 17.45 -8.59
CA GLU A 166 -20.76 17.71 -8.23
C GLU A 166 -19.81 16.77 -9.00
N ILE A 167 -20.18 15.50 -9.15
CA ILE A 167 -19.43 14.51 -9.95
C ILE A 167 -19.35 14.95 -11.42
N ALA A 168 -20.49 15.34 -12.00
CA ALA A 168 -20.55 15.78 -13.40
C ALA A 168 -19.77 17.07 -13.65
N GLN A 169 -19.87 18.04 -12.72
CA GLN A 169 -19.10 19.30 -12.77
C GLN A 169 -17.59 19.07 -12.65
N ALA A 170 -17.17 18.05 -11.90
CA ALA A 170 -15.78 17.61 -11.84
C ALA A 170 -15.33 16.80 -13.07
N GLY A 171 -16.19 16.61 -14.08
CA GLY A 171 -15.88 15.82 -15.28
C GLY A 171 -15.76 14.31 -15.02
N LEU A 172 -16.26 13.83 -13.88
CA LEU A 172 -16.21 12.43 -13.48
C LEU A 172 -17.46 11.68 -13.95
N ARG A 173 -17.29 10.39 -14.25
CA ARG A 173 -18.37 9.49 -14.66
C ARG A 173 -18.13 8.10 -14.09
N PHE A 174 -19.20 7.37 -13.80
CA PHE A 174 -19.11 5.97 -13.39
C PHE A 174 -18.54 5.11 -14.54
N PRO A 175 -17.72 4.08 -14.23
CA PRO A 175 -17.36 3.64 -12.89
C PRO A 175 -16.30 4.53 -12.19
N LEU A 176 -16.44 4.69 -10.87
CA LEU A 176 -15.56 5.50 -10.02
C LEU A 176 -14.98 4.65 -8.90
N VAL A 177 -13.72 4.89 -8.53
CA VAL A 177 -13.15 4.36 -7.30
C VAL A 177 -13.44 5.34 -6.17
N VAL A 178 -14.12 4.88 -5.13
CA VAL A 178 -14.23 5.61 -3.87
C VAL A 178 -13.16 5.12 -2.90
N LYS A 179 -12.50 6.05 -2.22
CA LYS A 179 -11.51 5.76 -1.18
C LYS A 179 -11.58 6.75 -0.03
N PRO A 180 -11.33 6.34 1.22
CA PRO A 180 -11.18 7.28 2.32
C PRO A 180 -9.99 8.20 2.09
N ASP A 181 -10.15 9.49 2.39
CA ASP A 181 -9.10 10.49 2.23
C ASP A 181 -7.90 10.19 3.13
N ILE A 182 -8.16 9.82 4.38
CA ILE A 182 -7.15 9.30 5.33
C ILE A 182 -7.31 7.78 5.40
N GLY A 183 -6.23 7.01 5.28
CA GLY A 183 -6.28 5.56 5.48
C GLY A 183 -5.25 4.83 4.66
N SER A 184 -5.14 3.52 4.88
CA SER A 184 -4.07 2.69 4.32
C SER A 184 -4.59 1.31 3.89
N GLN A 185 -3.79 0.59 3.11
CA GLN A 185 -4.00 -0.83 2.73
C GLN A 185 -5.33 -1.16 2.01
N GLY A 186 -5.94 -0.15 1.37
CA GLY A 186 -7.20 -0.33 0.65
C GLY A 186 -8.44 -0.52 1.54
N TYR A 187 -8.36 -0.25 2.86
CA TYR A 187 -9.55 -0.22 3.71
C TYR A 187 -10.53 0.86 3.22
N GLY A 188 -11.83 0.54 3.20
CA GLY A 188 -12.86 1.43 2.68
C GLY A 188 -12.80 1.74 1.19
N VAL A 189 -11.94 1.08 0.40
CA VAL A 189 -11.87 1.31 -1.05
C VAL A 189 -12.91 0.45 -1.77
N ARG A 190 -13.72 1.05 -2.64
CA ARG A 190 -14.68 0.34 -3.50
C ARG A 190 -14.68 0.85 -4.94
N LEU A 191 -14.96 -0.05 -5.89
CA LEU A 191 -15.38 0.35 -7.24
C LEU A 191 -16.89 0.53 -7.31
N LEU A 192 -17.31 1.77 -7.57
CA LEU A 192 -18.70 2.16 -7.74
C LEU A 192 -19.05 2.11 -9.22
N ARG A 193 -20.08 1.36 -9.59
CA ARG A 193 -20.57 1.25 -10.98
C ARG A 193 -21.80 2.11 -11.25
N SER A 194 -22.42 2.65 -10.21
CA SER A 194 -23.65 3.44 -10.30
C SER A 194 -23.77 4.42 -9.12
N PRO A 195 -24.63 5.44 -9.23
CA PRO A 195 -24.97 6.32 -8.12
C PRO A 195 -25.53 5.57 -6.91
N ALA A 196 -26.38 4.57 -7.12
CA ALA A 196 -26.93 3.75 -6.03
C ALA A 196 -25.83 3.06 -5.18
N ALA A 197 -24.71 2.67 -5.80
CA ALA A 197 -23.58 2.10 -5.08
C ALA A 197 -22.84 3.14 -4.22
N LEU A 198 -22.87 4.42 -4.62
CA LEU A 198 -22.32 5.52 -3.85
C LEU A 198 -23.17 5.80 -2.61
N ASP A 199 -24.49 5.77 -2.74
CA ASP A 199 -25.41 5.95 -1.61
C ASP A 199 -25.20 4.85 -0.55
N ASP A 200 -25.15 3.57 -0.96
CA ASP A 200 -24.85 2.44 -0.06
C ASP A 200 -23.51 2.62 0.68
N TYR A 201 -22.50 3.11 -0.03
CA TYR A 201 -21.20 3.39 0.56
C TYR A 201 -21.29 4.47 1.65
N LEU A 202 -22.01 5.56 1.37
CA LEU A 202 -22.16 6.70 2.28
C LEU A 202 -23.00 6.35 3.51
N ASP A 203 -23.94 5.41 3.40
CA ASP A 203 -24.72 4.94 4.55
C ASP A 203 -23.83 4.37 5.65
N HIS A 204 -22.77 3.67 5.27
CA HIS A 204 -21.82 3.03 6.17
C HIS A 204 -20.54 3.86 6.42
N PHE A 205 -20.31 4.93 5.66
CA PHE A 205 -19.13 5.77 5.81
C PHE A 205 -19.26 6.72 7.02
N PRO A 206 -18.20 6.92 7.82
CA PRO A 206 -18.26 7.81 8.98
C PRO A 206 -18.57 9.26 8.59
N SER A 207 -19.68 9.78 9.10
CA SER A 207 -20.05 11.20 8.96
C SER A 207 -18.95 12.13 9.51
N GLY A 208 -18.72 13.25 8.83
CA GLY A 208 -17.68 14.23 9.12
C GLY A 208 -16.30 13.91 8.53
N GLU A 209 -16.11 12.73 7.94
CA GLU A 209 -14.82 12.32 7.38
C GLU A 209 -14.76 12.51 5.86
N GLY A 210 -13.55 12.74 5.36
CA GLY A 210 -13.29 12.94 3.93
C GLY A 210 -13.20 11.64 3.13
N PHE A 211 -13.74 11.66 1.92
CA PHE A 211 -13.56 10.60 0.92
C PHE A 211 -13.20 11.20 -0.44
N ILE A 212 -12.64 10.38 -1.31
CA ILE A 212 -12.23 10.76 -2.66
C ILE A 212 -12.98 9.87 -3.64
N LEU A 213 -13.63 10.50 -4.62
CA LEU A 213 -14.11 9.86 -5.83
C LEU A 213 -13.06 10.07 -6.91
N GLN A 214 -12.55 8.99 -7.49
CA GLN A 214 -11.48 9.03 -8.47
C GLN A 214 -11.90 8.24 -9.72
N ARG A 215 -11.55 8.73 -10.91
CA ARG A 215 -11.79 8.02 -12.16
C ARG A 215 -11.18 6.61 -12.09
N TYR A 216 -11.98 5.59 -12.42
CA TYR A 216 -11.44 4.24 -12.58
C TYR A 216 -10.60 4.16 -13.87
N ILE A 217 -9.34 3.77 -13.73
CA ILE A 217 -8.43 3.59 -14.87
C ILE A 217 -8.32 2.11 -15.17
N ASP A 218 -8.87 1.72 -16.31
CA ASP A 218 -8.98 0.33 -16.76
C ASP A 218 -7.72 -0.14 -17.51
N TRP A 219 -6.56 0.17 -16.95
CA TRP A 219 -5.29 -0.38 -17.40
C TRP A 219 -4.85 -1.46 -16.43
N GLU A 220 -4.43 -2.63 -16.93
CA GLU A 220 -4.01 -3.73 -16.07
C GLU A 220 -2.65 -3.46 -15.40
N GLY A 221 -1.78 -2.68 -16.04
CA GLY A 221 -0.49 -2.28 -15.47
C GLY A 221 -0.64 -1.39 -14.24
N GLU A 222 -0.09 -1.83 -13.10
CA GLU A 222 0.04 -1.02 -11.88
C GLU A 222 1.47 -1.11 -11.35
N ALA A 223 2.08 0.04 -11.03
CA ALA A 223 3.44 0.13 -10.52
C ALA A 223 3.53 1.10 -9.33
N GLY A 224 4.41 0.78 -8.39
CA GLY A 224 4.90 1.72 -7.38
C GLY A 224 6.27 2.25 -7.80
N VAL A 225 6.33 3.53 -8.16
CA VAL A 225 7.57 4.25 -8.51
C VAL A 225 8.07 5.00 -7.28
N HIS A 226 9.04 4.42 -6.59
CA HIS A 226 9.60 5.01 -5.37
C HIS A 226 10.71 5.99 -5.74
N TYR A 227 10.46 7.28 -5.51
CA TYR A 227 11.35 8.38 -5.83
C TYR A 227 12.08 8.89 -4.59
N LEU A 228 13.33 9.34 -4.78
CA LEU A 228 14.09 10.08 -3.78
C LEU A 228 14.88 11.22 -4.41
N ARG A 229 14.99 12.33 -3.69
CA ARG A 229 15.92 13.45 -3.98
C ARG A 229 16.29 14.13 -2.68
N LYS A 230 17.57 14.09 -2.31
CA LYS A 230 18.03 14.77 -1.10
C LYS A 230 17.94 16.29 -1.27
N PRO A 231 17.70 17.05 -0.19
CA PRO A 231 17.88 18.49 -0.20
C PRO A 231 19.22 18.91 -0.84
N GLY A 232 19.17 19.86 -1.77
CA GLY A 232 20.34 20.33 -2.51
C GLY A 232 20.74 19.51 -3.74
N GLU A 233 20.21 18.29 -3.92
CA GLU A 233 20.45 17.53 -5.15
C GLU A 233 19.71 18.13 -6.35
N ALA A 234 20.43 18.31 -7.46
CA ALA A 234 19.88 18.87 -8.69
C ALA A 234 18.87 17.95 -9.37
N ARG A 235 18.98 16.63 -9.18
CA ARG A 235 18.12 15.59 -9.77
C ARG A 235 17.90 14.48 -8.75
N GLY A 236 16.69 13.93 -8.73
CA GLY A 236 16.36 12.72 -7.98
C GLY A 236 16.64 11.44 -8.76
N ARG A 237 16.30 10.31 -8.13
CA ARG A 237 16.37 8.97 -8.72
C ARG A 237 15.16 8.13 -8.33
N ILE A 238 14.86 7.14 -9.15
CA ILE A 238 13.94 6.06 -8.79
C ILE A 238 14.73 5.06 -7.93
N PHE A 239 14.43 5.04 -6.64
CA PHE A 239 14.99 4.10 -5.66
C PHE A 239 14.53 2.67 -5.91
N SER A 240 13.28 2.52 -6.34
CA SER A 240 12.61 1.23 -6.47
C SER A 240 11.49 1.35 -7.48
N LEU A 241 11.43 0.41 -8.43
CA LEU A 241 10.25 0.20 -9.28
C LEU A 241 9.68 -1.17 -8.95
N GLY A 242 8.43 -1.22 -8.49
CA GLY A 242 7.75 -2.48 -8.22
C GLY A 242 6.45 -2.57 -8.99
N PHE A 243 6.28 -3.61 -9.81
CA PHE A 243 4.99 -3.87 -10.44
C PHE A 243 4.06 -4.63 -9.52
N ARG A 244 2.76 -4.41 -9.66
CA ARG A 244 1.72 -5.08 -8.89
C ARG A 244 0.93 -6.00 -9.80
N CYS A 245 0.84 -7.25 -9.40
CA CYS A 245 -0.01 -8.24 -10.02
C CYS A 245 -1.15 -8.57 -9.06
N PHE A 246 -2.37 -8.30 -9.49
CA PHE A 246 -3.56 -8.51 -8.68
C PHE A 246 -3.70 -9.98 -8.26
N PRO A 247 -4.40 -10.26 -7.15
CA PRO A 247 -4.77 -11.62 -6.79
C PRO A 247 -5.42 -12.30 -7.99
N HIS A 248 -4.88 -13.43 -8.43
CA HIS A 248 -5.30 -14.12 -9.65
C HIS A 248 -5.06 -15.62 -9.52
N VAL A 249 -5.72 -16.41 -10.37
CA VAL A 249 -5.38 -17.81 -10.63
C VAL A 249 -5.26 -18.04 -12.11
N LEU A 250 -4.49 -19.07 -12.49
CA LEU A 250 -4.35 -19.51 -13.88
C LEU A 250 -5.26 -20.71 -14.13
N GLY A 251 -6.02 -20.66 -15.21
CA GLY A 251 -6.79 -21.79 -15.69
C GLY A 251 -5.89 -22.93 -16.13
N ASP A 252 -6.30 -24.15 -15.82
CA ASP A 252 -5.70 -25.40 -16.31
C ASP A 252 -6.55 -26.05 -17.41
N GLY A 253 -7.70 -25.44 -17.77
CA GLY A 253 -8.68 -25.96 -18.72
C GLY A 253 -9.53 -27.12 -18.19
N ARG A 254 -9.44 -27.47 -16.90
CA ARG A 254 -10.08 -28.66 -16.32
C ARG A 254 -10.77 -28.39 -14.98
N SER A 255 -10.11 -27.62 -14.11
CA SER A 255 -10.57 -27.32 -12.75
C SER A 255 -11.48 -26.11 -12.71
N ARG A 256 -12.48 -26.16 -11.82
CA ARG A 256 -13.35 -25.01 -11.55
C ARG A 256 -12.57 -23.89 -10.87
N LEU A 257 -13.01 -22.65 -11.07
CA LEU A 257 -12.38 -21.48 -10.47
C LEU A 257 -12.27 -21.58 -8.94
N CYS A 258 -13.30 -22.07 -8.24
CA CYS A 258 -13.24 -22.30 -6.80
C CYS A 258 -12.09 -23.25 -6.39
N THR A 259 -11.90 -24.35 -7.13
CA THR A 259 -10.83 -25.32 -6.89
C THR A 259 -9.46 -24.71 -7.10
N LEU A 260 -9.29 -23.88 -8.15
CA LEU A 260 -8.04 -23.17 -8.41
C LEU A 260 -7.70 -22.17 -7.29
N ILE A 261 -8.70 -21.42 -6.80
CA ILE A 261 -8.56 -20.48 -5.68
C ILE A 261 -8.11 -21.19 -4.40
N GLU A 262 -8.65 -22.37 -4.13
CA GLU A 262 -8.27 -23.18 -2.98
C GLU A 262 -6.93 -23.90 -3.18
N ALA A 263 -6.56 -24.24 -4.41
CA ALA A 263 -5.30 -24.90 -4.71
C ALA A 263 -4.10 -23.95 -4.54
N ASP A 264 -4.18 -22.70 -5.02
CA ASP A 264 -3.08 -21.73 -4.96
C ASP A 264 -2.76 -21.31 -3.51
N PRO A 265 -1.52 -21.53 -3.01
CA PRO A 265 -1.10 -21.18 -1.65
C PRO A 265 -1.31 -19.71 -1.25
N ARG A 266 -1.28 -18.78 -2.21
CA ARG A 266 -1.40 -17.34 -2.01
C ARG A 266 -2.87 -16.94 -1.85
N THR A 267 -3.75 -17.48 -2.67
CA THR A 267 -5.19 -17.15 -2.66
C THR A 267 -5.96 -17.98 -1.63
N ARG A 268 -5.53 -19.20 -1.31
CA ARG A 268 -6.20 -20.11 -0.36
C ARG A 268 -6.50 -19.46 0.99
N ARG A 269 -5.57 -18.66 1.52
CA ARG A 269 -5.73 -17.99 2.82
C ARG A 269 -6.92 -17.03 2.84
N MET A 270 -7.33 -16.55 1.67
CA MET A 270 -8.43 -15.61 1.48
C MET A 270 -9.51 -16.18 0.57
N ALA A 271 -9.57 -17.51 0.42
CA ALA A 271 -10.48 -18.17 -0.50
C ALA A 271 -11.92 -17.69 -0.32
N ARG A 272 -12.41 -17.59 0.94
CA ARG A 272 -13.76 -17.05 1.23
C ARG A 272 -14.00 -15.67 0.64
N ARG A 273 -13.02 -14.76 0.75
CA ARG A 273 -13.14 -13.39 0.22
C ARG A 273 -13.10 -13.39 -1.32
N HIS A 274 -12.16 -14.13 -1.90
CA HIS A 274 -12.05 -14.24 -3.36
C HIS A 274 -13.30 -14.88 -3.96
N CYS A 275 -13.79 -15.96 -3.37
CA CYS A 275 -14.99 -16.63 -3.85
C CYS A 275 -16.23 -15.72 -3.82
N ARG A 276 -16.36 -14.85 -2.81
CA ARG A 276 -17.41 -13.81 -2.81
C ARG A 276 -17.23 -12.80 -3.94
N ALA A 277 -16.00 -12.32 -4.16
CA ALA A 277 -15.71 -11.32 -5.17
C ALA A 277 -15.97 -11.82 -6.61
N VAL A 278 -15.78 -13.12 -6.87
CA VAL A 278 -16.03 -13.75 -8.17
C VAL A 278 -17.21 -14.73 -8.15
N ALA A 279 -18.19 -14.53 -7.26
CA ALA A 279 -19.28 -15.48 -7.01
C ALA A 279 -19.99 -15.96 -8.29
N ALA A 280 -20.25 -15.05 -9.22
CA ALA A 280 -20.90 -15.33 -10.50
C ALA A 280 -20.09 -16.26 -11.43
N GLN A 281 -18.78 -16.39 -11.22
CA GLN A 281 -17.86 -17.15 -12.06
C GLN A 281 -17.31 -18.42 -11.38
N LEU A 282 -17.70 -18.71 -10.13
CA LEU A 282 -17.06 -19.76 -9.32
C LEU A 282 -17.06 -21.15 -9.94
N GLN A 283 -18.12 -21.49 -10.69
CA GLN A 283 -18.27 -22.80 -11.34
C GLN A 283 -17.65 -22.84 -12.75
N ARG A 284 -17.19 -21.70 -13.28
CA ARG A 284 -16.53 -21.62 -14.58
C ARG A 284 -15.22 -22.42 -14.51
N VAL A 285 -14.91 -23.13 -15.60
CA VAL A 285 -13.60 -23.74 -15.85
C VAL A 285 -12.83 -22.79 -16.77
N PRO A 286 -11.84 -22.02 -16.26
CA PRO A 286 -11.06 -21.12 -17.11
C PRO A 286 -10.16 -21.91 -18.07
N ALA A 287 -9.93 -21.37 -19.26
CA ALA A 287 -9.10 -22.03 -20.27
C ALA A 287 -7.64 -22.18 -19.80
N LYS A 288 -6.90 -23.14 -20.36
CA LYS A 288 -5.50 -23.34 -19.99
C LYS A 288 -4.68 -22.07 -20.27
N GLY A 289 -4.04 -21.52 -19.23
CA GLY A 289 -3.28 -20.27 -19.29
C GLY A 289 -4.11 -18.99 -19.16
N GLU A 290 -5.44 -19.09 -19.07
CA GLU A 290 -6.29 -17.93 -18.81
C GLU A 290 -6.05 -17.39 -17.39
N MET A 291 -5.76 -16.10 -17.27
CA MET A 291 -5.60 -15.45 -15.97
C MET A 291 -6.92 -14.85 -15.50
N VAL A 292 -7.41 -15.32 -14.35
CA VAL A 292 -8.65 -14.81 -13.75
C VAL A 292 -8.31 -13.94 -12.53
N ARG A 293 -8.58 -12.64 -12.62
CA ARG A 293 -8.41 -11.68 -11.52
C ARG A 293 -9.48 -11.89 -10.44
N LEU A 294 -9.07 -11.96 -9.19
CA LEU A 294 -9.92 -12.27 -8.03
C LEU A 294 -10.23 -11.06 -7.15
N SER A 295 -9.55 -9.93 -7.36
CA SER A 295 -9.78 -8.71 -6.59
C SER A 295 -9.30 -7.47 -7.35
N LEU A 296 -9.98 -6.36 -7.09
CA LEU A 296 -9.54 -5.04 -7.54
C LEU A 296 -8.29 -4.56 -6.80
N LEU A 297 -8.11 -4.98 -5.55
CA LEU A 297 -7.00 -4.56 -4.69
C LEU A 297 -5.76 -5.45 -4.87
N GLY A 298 -4.62 -4.84 -5.19
CA GLY A 298 -3.37 -5.50 -5.55
C GLY A 298 -2.35 -5.73 -4.41
N GLY A 299 -2.76 -5.65 -3.15
CA GLY A 299 -1.84 -5.75 -2.02
C GLY A 299 -1.49 -7.19 -1.63
N VAL A 300 -0.32 -7.41 -1.01
CA VAL A 300 0.03 -8.72 -0.41
C VAL A 300 -1.05 -9.19 0.59
N ARG A 301 -1.65 -8.24 1.33
CA ARG A 301 -2.79 -8.50 2.24
C ARG A 301 -3.98 -9.12 1.54
N THR A 302 -4.19 -8.84 0.25
CA THR A 302 -5.29 -9.37 -0.56
C THR A 302 -4.87 -10.54 -1.44
N GLY A 303 -3.63 -11.04 -1.29
CA GLY A 303 -3.08 -12.11 -2.13
C GLY A 303 -2.45 -11.60 -3.43
N GLY A 304 -2.14 -10.31 -3.55
CA GLY A 304 -1.41 -9.75 -4.67
C GLY A 304 0.06 -10.17 -4.67
N LEU A 305 0.70 -10.09 -5.83
CA LEU A 305 2.14 -10.27 -6.00
C LEU A 305 2.78 -8.93 -6.38
N TYR A 306 3.99 -8.74 -5.89
CA TYR A 306 4.85 -7.65 -6.36
C TYR A 306 6.01 -8.23 -7.15
N TYR A 307 6.44 -7.52 -8.17
CA TYR A 307 7.57 -7.88 -9.02
C TYR A 307 8.58 -6.76 -9.02
N ASP A 308 9.85 -7.13 -8.95
CA ASP A 308 10.96 -6.22 -9.17
C ASP A 308 10.97 -5.74 -10.62
N GLY A 309 10.73 -4.44 -10.76
CA GLY A 309 10.74 -3.73 -12.03
C GLY A 309 12.05 -2.98 -12.26
N SER A 310 13.09 -3.16 -11.44
CA SER A 310 14.33 -2.36 -11.52
C SER A 310 14.97 -2.38 -12.91
N ALA A 311 14.86 -3.49 -13.65
CA ALA A 311 15.36 -3.61 -15.03
C ALA A 311 14.62 -2.70 -16.04
N TYR A 312 13.45 -2.18 -15.69
CA TYR A 312 12.62 -1.30 -16.52
C TYR A 312 12.78 0.18 -16.17
N VAL A 313 13.70 0.50 -15.24
CA VAL A 313 14.01 1.90 -14.92
C VAL A 313 14.92 2.48 -16.00
N THR A 314 14.38 3.41 -16.78
CA THR A 314 15.12 4.12 -17.83
C THR A 314 15.45 5.55 -17.41
N ALA A 315 16.35 6.22 -18.14
CA ALA A 315 16.63 7.64 -17.95
C ALA A 315 15.39 8.52 -18.20
N ALA A 316 14.54 8.17 -19.18
CA ALA A 316 13.33 8.91 -19.50
C ALA A 316 12.29 8.82 -18.37
N LEU A 317 12.09 7.62 -17.82
CA LEU A 317 11.22 7.41 -16.67
C LEU A 317 11.71 8.19 -15.44
N VAL A 318 13.02 8.15 -15.15
CA VAL A 318 13.62 8.93 -14.05
C VAL A 318 13.41 10.42 -14.27
N ALA A 319 13.67 10.94 -15.47
CA ALA A 319 13.49 12.36 -15.79
C ALA A 319 12.03 12.81 -15.60
N ARG A 320 11.07 11.98 -16.04
CA ARG A 320 9.64 12.29 -15.89
C ARG A 320 9.22 12.38 -14.42
N PHE A 321 9.59 11.41 -13.59
CA PHE A 321 9.23 11.45 -12.17
C PHE A 321 10.01 12.51 -11.40
N ASP A 322 11.24 12.85 -11.82
CA ASP A 322 11.97 13.99 -11.28
C ASP A 322 11.27 15.32 -11.60
N GLU A 323 10.82 15.51 -12.84
CA GLU A 323 10.03 16.68 -13.26
C GLU A 323 8.77 16.84 -12.41
N ILE A 324 8.03 15.74 -12.19
CA ILE A 324 6.81 15.76 -11.38
C ILE A 324 7.11 16.03 -9.91
N ALA A 325 8.06 15.32 -9.33
CA ALA A 325 8.44 15.46 -7.92
C ALA A 325 9.00 16.84 -7.60
N ARG A 326 9.77 17.46 -8.51
CA ARG A 326 10.32 18.80 -8.34
C ARG A 326 9.26 19.89 -8.37
N ALA A 327 8.16 19.65 -9.06
CA ALA A 327 7.03 20.57 -9.14
C ALA A 327 6.20 20.59 -7.83
N MET A 328 6.37 19.57 -6.98
CA MET A 328 5.74 19.49 -5.66
C MET A 328 6.62 20.19 -4.59
N PRO A 329 6.07 21.06 -3.73
CA PRO A 329 6.85 21.79 -2.73
C PRO A 329 7.58 20.89 -1.72
N ASP A 330 8.91 20.92 -1.72
CA ASP A 330 9.78 20.12 -0.84
C ASP A 330 9.42 18.63 -0.78
N PHE A 331 9.04 18.03 -1.92
CA PHE A 331 8.89 16.60 -2.02
C PHE A 331 10.27 15.94 -2.28
N HIS A 332 10.71 15.12 -1.34
CA HIS A 332 12.04 14.51 -1.32
C HIS A 332 12.00 12.98 -1.30
N PHE A 333 10.93 12.39 -0.76
CA PHE A 333 10.88 10.95 -0.53
C PHE A 333 9.45 10.43 -0.61
N GLY A 334 9.19 9.47 -1.49
CA GLY A 334 7.89 8.83 -1.54
C GLY A 334 7.71 7.89 -2.70
N ARG A 335 6.49 7.34 -2.83
CA ARG A 335 6.11 6.42 -3.89
C ARG A 335 4.88 6.92 -4.63
N PHE A 336 5.03 7.09 -5.93
CA PHE A 336 3.92 7.30 -6.86
C PHE A 336 3.35 5.94 -7.24
N ASP A 337 2.12 5.66 -6.83
CA ASP A 337 1.39 4.49 -7.28
C ASP A 337 0.63 4.87 -8.56
N VAL A 338 0.99 4.23 -9.67
CA VAL A 338 0.51 4.57 -11.01
C VAL A 338 -0.17 3.39 -11.68
N ARG A 339 -1.19 3.68 -12.47
CA ARG A 339 -1.67 2.79 -13.53
C ARG A 339 -1.00 3.17 -14.85
N PHE A 340 -0.67 2.21 -15.69
CA PHE A 340 0.00 2.47 -16.96
C PHE A 340 -0.47 1.53 -18.08
N LYS A 341 -0.43 2.02 -19.31
CA LYS A 341 -0.94 1.30 -20.49
C LYS A 341 -0.02 0.16 -20.94
N SER A 342 1.29 0.39 -20.94
CA SER A 342 2.32 -0.61 -21.27
C SER A 342 3.63 -0.30 -20.58
N VAL A 343 4.44 -1.33 -20.30
CA VAL A 343 5.74 -1.18 -19.62
C VAL A 343 6.72 -0.40 -20.49
N GLU A 344 6.61 -0.52 -21.81
CA GLU A 344 7.41 0.25 -22.77
C GLU A 344 7.05 1.73 -22.72
N ALA A 345 5.76 2.09 -22.67
CA ALA A 345 5.33 3.48 -22.54
C ALA A 345 5.70 4.06 -21.17
N LEU A 346 5.52 3.29 -20.09
CA LEU A 346 6.00 3.68 -18.77
C LEU A 346 7.52 3.92 -18.80
N GLY A 347 8.28 3.04 -19.45
CA GLY A 347 9.71 3.19 -19.66
C GLY A 347 10.10 4.45 -20.45
N ARG A 348 9.20 5.06 -21.22
CA ARG A 348 9.43 6.38 -21.85
C ARG A 348 8.94 7.56 -20.99
N GLY A 349 8.34 7.28 -19.84
CA GLY A 349 7.68 8.30 -19.01
C GLY A 349 6.38 8.80 -19.65
N GLU A 350 5.63 7.92 -20.30
CA GLU A 350 4.40 8.19 -21.06
C GLU A 350 3.26 7.24 -20.62
N ASP A 351 2.02 7.58 -20.99
CA ASP A 351 0.81 6.74 -20.82
C ASP A 351 0.65 6.10 -19.43
N PHE A 352 0.83 6.91 -18.39
CA PHE A 352 0.52 6.55 -17.01
C PHE A 352 -0.38 7.59 -16.33
N GLN A 353 -1.00 7.16 -15.23
CA GLN A 353 -1.85 7.98 -14.38
C GLN A 353 -1.51 7.71 -12.92
N ILE A 354 -1.19 8.76 -12.17
CA ILE A 354 -0.91 8.73 -10.74
C ILE A 354 -2.23 8.59 -9.98
N MET A 355 -2.38 7.48 -9.28
CA MET A 355 -3.54 7.17 -8.45
C MET A 355 -3.39 7.69 -7.03
N GLU A 356 -2.16 7.60 -6.51
CA GLU A 356 -1.81 7.91 -5.13
C GLU A 356 -0.33 8.28 -5.04
N VAL A 357 0.00 9.18 -4.11
CA VAL A 357 1.37 9.47 -3.72
C VAL A 357 1.47 9.19 -2.22
N ASN A 358 2.44 8.38 -1.85
CA ASN A 358 2.73 8.01 -0.46
C ASN A 358 4.07 8.66 -0.07
N GLY A 359 4.20 9.17 1.15
CA GLY A 359 5.45 9.80 1.61
C GLY A 359 6.36 8.86 2.38
N ALA A 360 6.85 9.33 3.52
CA ALA A 360 7.85 8.62 4.34
C ALA A 360 7.45 7.21 4.80
N SER A 361 6.16 6.86 4.83
CA SER A 361 5.67 5.51 5.14
C SER A 361 5.72 4.54 3.96
N ALA A 362 6.01 5.02 2.75
CA ALA A 362 6.01 4.19 1.54
C ALA A 362 7.14 3.16 1.57
N GLU A 363 6.78 1.88 1.60
CA GLU A 363 7.75 0.80 1.45
C GLU A 363 8.08 0.58 -0.03
N ALA A 364 9.34 0.27 -0.33
CA ALA A 364 9.77 -0.25 -1.63
C ALA A 364 9.14 -1.63 -1.88
N ILE A 365 8.04 -1.67 -2.62
CA ILE A 365 7.21 -2.89 -2.75
C ILE A 365 7.89 -4.03 -3.51
N HIS A 366 8.93 -3.75 -4.30
CA HIS A 366 9.68 -4.77 -5.04
C HIS A 366 10.35 -5.80 -4.13
N ILE A 367 10.63 -5.47 -2.87
CA ILE A 367 11.26 -6.41 -1.91
C ILE A 367 10.42 -7.65 -1.62
N TRP A 368 9.12 -7.60 -1.94
CA TRP A 368 8.19 -8.70 -1.80
C TRP A 368 8.13 -9.60 -3.02
N ASP A 369 8.98 -9.36 -4.01
CA ASP A 369 9.19 -10.24 -5.14
C ASP A 369 9.53 -11.66 -4.65
N PRO A 370 8.85 -12.71 -5.17
CA PRO A 370 9.18 -14.08 -4.83
C PRO A 370 10.62 -14.51 -5.11
N GLU A 371 11.31 -13.84 -6.03
CA GLU A 371 12.70 -14.11 -6.41
C GLU A 371 13.72 -13.37 -5.54
N HIS A 372 13.30 -12.40 -4.73
CA HIS A 372 14.18 -11.74 -3.77
C HIS A 372 14.56 -12.66 -2.61
N SER A 373 15.85 -12.73 -2.33
CA SER A 373 16.36 -13.32 -1.09
C SER A 373 16.06 -12.41 0.11
N ILE A 374 16.00 -13.03 1.29
CA ILE A 374 15.77 -12.25 2.53
C ILE A 374 16.91 -11.24 2.81
N ALA A 375 18.14 -11.54 2.36
CA ALA A 375 19.28 -10.64 2.52
C ALA A 375 19.13 -9.38 1.65
N GLU A 376 18.70 -9.54 0.40
CA GLU A 376 18.41 -8.43 -0.51
C GLU A 376 17.26 -7.57 0.03
N THR A 377 16.19 -8.19 0.52
CA THR A 377 15.07 -7.49 1.17
C THR A 377 15.56 -6.58 2.31
N TYR A 378 16.37 -7.09 3.24
CA TYR A 378 16.88 -6.27 4.34
C TYR A 378 17.87 -5.20 3.90
N ARG A 379 18.71 -5.47 2.89
CA ARG A 379 19.63 -4.47 2.32
C ARG A 379 18.85 -3.26 1.81
N VAL A 380 17.78 -3.48 1.05
CA VAL A 380 16.91 -2.42 0.53
C VAL A 380 16.23 -1.66 1.66
N LEU A 381 15.62 -2.37 2.63
CA LEU A 381 14.94 -1.73 3.77
C LEU A 381 15.91 -0.87 4.60
N PHE A 382 17.11 -1.37 4.89
CA PHE A 382 18.11 -0.63 5.65
C PHE A 382 18.61 0.60 4.91
N GLU A 383 18.82 0.50 3.58
CA GLU A 383 19.16 1.66 2.75
C GLU A 383 18.02 2.68 2.73
N GLN A 384 16.78 2.23 2.55
CA GLN A 384 15.59 3.09 2.53
C GLN A 384 15.49 3.94 3.81
N PHE A 385 15.57 3.30 4.98
CA PHE A 385 15.50 4.03 6.25
C PHE A 385 16.73 4.91 6.47
N ARG A 386 17.94 4.50 6.07
CA ARG A 386 19.13 5.36 6.15
C ARG A 386 18.91 6.66 5.38
N LEU A 387 18.45 6.56 4.13
CA LEU A 387 18.17 7.71 3.26
C LEU A 387 17.06 8.60 3.85
N LEU A 388 16.00 8.00 4.40
CA LEU A 388 14.90 8.73 5.01
C LEU A 388 15.37 9.58 6.21
N TYR A 389 16.24 9.03 7.07
CA TYR A 389 16.84 9.76 8.19
C TYR A 389 17.83 10.84 7.73
N GLU A 390 18.60 10.59 6.66
CA GLU A 390 19.51 11.60 6.07
C GLU A 390 18.74 12.80 5.51
N ILE A 391 17.66 12.55 4.76
CA ILE A 391 16.79 13.61 4.24
C ILE A 391 16.14 14.39 5.40
N GLY A 392 15.63 13.68 6.41
CA GLY A 392 15.06 14.33 7.59
C GLY A 392 16.07 15.20 8.36
N ALA A 393 17.32 14.75 8.48
CA ALA A 393 18.40 15.53 9.09
C ALA A 393 18.70 16.80 8.28
N GLN A 394 18.86 16.68 6.97
CA GLN A 394 19.11 17.84 6.09
C GLN A 394 17.96 18.84 6.12
N ASN A 395 16.70 18.38 6.16
CA ASN A 395 15.56 19.27 6.31
C ASN A 395 15.50 19.93 7.68
N ARG A 396 15.92 19.23 8.75
CA ARG A 396 16.06 19.87 10.06
C ARG A 396 17.13 20.97 10.03
N ASP A 397 18.25 20.74 9.36
CA ASP A 397 19.31 21.74 9.20
C ASP A 397 18.85 22.94 8.36
N ARG A 398 17.89 22.74 7.45
CA ARG A 398 17.15 23.79 6.73
C ARG A 398 16.10 24.52 7.57
N GLY A 399 15.89 24.14 8.83
CA GLY A 399 14.99 24.81 9.78
C GLY A 399 13.64 24.11 10.03
N TYR A 400 13.34 23.00 9.36
CA TYR A 400 12.09 22.27 9.59
C TYR A 400 12.12 21.47 10.90
N ARG A 401 10.99 21.36 11.60
CA ARG A 401 10.91 20.70 12.91
C ARG A 401 10.15 19.38 12.85
N PRO A 402 10.75 18.26 13.29
CA PRO A 402 10.05 17.00 13.47
C PRO A 402 8.82 17.15 14.37
N ILE A 403 7.77 16.38 14.08
CA ILE A 403 6.61 16.31 14.97
C ILE A 403 7.02 15.73 16.33
N GLY A 404 6.44 16.25 17.41
CA GLY A 404 6.58 15.64 18.73
C GLY A 404 5.94 14.25 18.80
N LEU A 405 6.41 13.40 19.71
CA LEU A 405 5.89 12.05 19.89
C LEU A 405 4.38 12.02 20.17
N GLY A 406 3.87 12.97 20.96
CA GLY A 406 2.44 13.10 21.24
C GLY A 406 1.61 13.36 19.98
N GLY A 407 2.08 14.27 19.10
CA GLY A 407 1.42 14.55 17.82
C GLY A 407 1.42 13.34 16.89
N TYR A 408 2.54 12.61 16.83
CA TYR A 408 2.63 11.36 16.09
C TYR A 408 1.63 10.31 16.59
N LEU A 409 1.55 10.11 17.90
CA LEU A 409 0.61 9.15 18.52
C LEU A 409 -0.85 9.55 18.29
N ALA A 410 -1.16 10.85 18.31
CA ALA A 410 -2.51 11.34 18.00
C ALA A 410 -2.92 11.01 16.56
N LEU A 411 -2.03 11.20 15.58
CA LEU A 411 -2.27 10.84 14.18
C LEU A 411 -2.46 9.33 14.02
N GLN A 412 -1.61 8.52 14.65
CA GLN A 412 -1.73 7.06 14.68
C GLN A 412 -3.08 6.62 15.24
N TRP A 413 -3.52 7.22 16.36
CA TRP A 413 -4.79 6.88 17.00
C TRP A 413 -5.99 7.27 16.12
N LYS A 414 -5.95 8.47 15.52
CA LYS A 414 -6.97 8.93 14.56
C LYS A 414 -7.12 7.95 13.40
N GLU A 415 -6.03 7.62 12.70
CA GLU A 415 -6.06 6.68 11.58
C GLU A 415 -6.59 5.30 12.02
N SER A 416 -6.12 4.79 13.16
CA SER A 416 -6.52 3.47 13.67
C SER A 416 -8.00 3.39 14.03
N ARG A 417 -8.58 4.47 14.56
CA ARG A 417 -10.02 4.59 14.84
C ARG A 417 -10.83 4.62 13.55
N LEU A 418 -10.33 5.31 12.53
CA LEU A 418 -10.99 5.44 11.24
C LEU A 418 -11.03 4.11 10.47
N LEU A 419 -9.91 3.39 10.41
CA LEU A 419 -9.82 2.11 9.71
C LEU A 419 -10.85 1.07 10.20
N ARG A 420 -11.24 1.12 11.48
CA ARG A 420 -12.26 0.24 12.07
C ARG A 420 -13.70 0.64 11.73
N ARG A 421 -13.91 1.87 11.26
CA ARG A 421 -15.23 2.43 10.93
C ARG A 421 -15.49 2.47 9.44
N TYR A 422 -14.50 2.20 8.60
CA TYR A 422 -14.68 2.22 7.16
C TYR A 422 -15.51 1.02 6.68
N PRO A 423 -16.33 1.21 5.63
CA PRO A 423 -17.08 0.13 5.01
C PRO A 423 -16.15 -0.96 4.47
N GLU A 424 -16.70 -2.16 4.27
CA GLU A 424 -15.95 -3.26 3.66
C GLU A 424 -15.39 -2.85 2.29
N SER A 425 -14.18 -3.30 1.97
CA SER A 425 -13.53 -2.97 0.70
C SER A 425 -13.94 -3.96 -0.39
N GLY A 426 -14.28 -3.45 -1.58
CA GLY A 426 -14.98 -4.19 -2.65
C GLY A 426 -14.45 -3.94 -4.04
#